data_AF-A0ABD4SBR4-F1
#
_entry.id   AF-A0ABD4SBR4-F1
#
_cell.length_a   1.000
_cell.length_b   1.000
_cell.length_c   1.000
_cell.angle_alpha   90.00
_cell.angle_beta   90.00
_cell.angle_gamma   90.00
#
_symmetry.space_group_name_H-M   'P 1'
#
loop_
_entity.id
_entity.type
_entity.pdbx_description
1 polymer ?
#
loop_
_entity_poly.entity_id
_entity_poly.type
_entity_poly.pdbx_seq_one_letter_code
_entity_poly.pdbx_strand_id
1 'polypeptide(L)'
;MRLFKDQFLYFWLLIKVRFLSWLLLTCLFLLVADGFMRNGRSANIMVFQGLGLAEIRAGIRDFPVLWFGYFFFPLIISLNIFKELWISRVMHLRGQQIKPSHFSWVNVILQLLLAAVYVLASNACLWLKDLLCGNSPLVLGPWQGGAAELHWMLIAWLGVSSLLLIQASCSELTPALGLIMPIVLLVSTSLTAWSGNPLNALMLSRWTSGAELFMFVWTLIWALLYVLVDSKHGWV
;
A
#
# COMPACT_ATOMS: atom_id res chain seq x y z
N MET A 1 -9.39 17.24 -16.58
CA MET A 1 -9.19 18.09 -15.39
C MET A 1 -10.45 18.31 -14.56
N ARG A 2 -11.60 18.74 -15.13
CA ARG A 2 -12.86 18.90 -14.37
C ARG A 2 -13.30 17.61 -13.64
N LEU A 3 -13.36 16.49 -14.36
CA LEU A 3 -13.71 15.18 -13.81
C LEU A 3 -12.86 14.80 -12.58
N PHE A 4 -11.53 14.93 -12.68
CA PHE A 4 -10.62 14.64 -11.57
C PHE A 4 -10.88 15.52 -10.35
N LYS A 5 -11.00 16.84 -10.55
CA LYS A 5 -11.25 17.79 -9.45
C LYS A 5 -12.57 17.48 -8.75
N ASP A 6 -13.62 17.23 -9.53
CA ASP A 6 -14.94 16.95 -9.00
C ASP A 6 -14.99 15.58 -8.32
N GLN A 7 -14.27 14.57 -8.82
CA GLN A 7 -14.20 13.26 -8.16
C GLN A 7 -13.37 13.31 -6.89
N PHE A 8 -12.24 14.02 -6.92
CA PHE A 8 -11.36 14.18 -5.76
C PHE A 8 -12.10 14.81 -4.57
N LEU A 9 -12.91 15.85 -4.79
CA LEU A 9 -13.67 16.49 -3.71
C LEU A 9 -14.65 15.53 -3.03
N TYR A 10 -15.35 14.72 -3.80
CA TYR A 10 -16.30 13.75 -3.27
C TYR A 10 -15.58 12.56 -2.61
N PHE A 11 -14.53 12.06 -3.25
CA PHE A 11 -13.65 11.04 -2.69
C PHE A 11 -13.09 11.49 -1.33
N TRP A 12 -12.59 12.72 -1.26
CA TRP A 12 -12.09 13.30 -0.01
C TRP A 12 -13.19 13.40 1.04
N LEU A 13 -14.40 13.83 0.66
CA LEU A 13 -15.51 13.96 1.60
C LEU A 13 -15.91 12.60 2.20
N LEU A 14 -15.87 11.53 1.42
CA LEU A 14 -16.14 10.16 1.86
C LEU A 14 -15.04 9.62 2.77
N ILE A 15 -13.77 9.87 2.45
CA ILE A 15 -12.66 9.22 3.14
C ILE A 15 -12.06 10.02 4.29
N LYS A 16 -12.16 11.36 4.30
CA LYS A 16 -11.35 12.25 5.16
C LYS A 16 -11.27 11.82 6.63
N VAL A 17 -12.38 11.43 7.24
CA VAL A 17 -12.41 11.06 8.67
C VAL A 17 -11.65 9.77 8.89
N ARG A 18 -11.93 8.75 8.06
CA ARG A 18 -11.27 7.45 8.11
C ARG A 18 -9.80 7.54 7.73
N PHE A 19 -9.48 8.28 6.69
CA PHE A 19 -8.11 8.52 6.24
C PHE A 19 -7.30 9.17 7.36
N LEU A 20 -7.76 10.29 7.92
CA LEU A 20 -7.04 11.01 8.96
C LEU A 20 -6.91 10.18 10.25
N SER A 21 -7.97 9.49 10.68
CA SER A 21 -7.92 8.69 11.90
C SER A 21 -6.94 7.53 11.81
N TRP A 22 -6.99 6.75 10.72
CA TRP A 22 -6.09 5.61 10.52
C TRP A 22 -4.67 6.06 10.17
N LEU A 23 -4.50 7.18 9.46
CA LEU A 23 -3.17 7.75 9.22
C LEU A 23 -2.53 8.18 10.55
N LEU A 24 -3.26 8.90 11.39
CA LEU A 24 -2.79 9.29 12.72
C LEU A 24 -2.43 8.05 13.55
N LEU A 25 -3.30 7.04 13.56
CA LEU A 25 -3.07 5.80 14.30
C LEU A 25 -1.82 5.07 13.79
N THR A 26 -1.62 5.03 12.47
CA THR A 26 -0.41 4.48 11.85
C THR A 26 0.83 5.25 12.29
N CYS A 27 0.81 6.58 12.22
CA CYS A 27 1.92 7.43 12.64
C CYS A 27 2.28 7.20 14.11
N LEU A 28 1.29 7.19 15.01
CA LEU A 28 1.48 6.90 16.42
C LEU A 28 2.02 5.48 16.65
N PHE A 29 1.46 4.49 15.95
CA PHE A 29 1.92 3.12 16.00
C PHE A 29 3.40 3.01 15.62
N LEU A 30 3.83 3.64 14.53
CA LEU A 30 5.22 3.58 14.07
C LEU A 30 6.19 4.31 15.01
N LEU A 31 5.77 5.44 15.59
CA LEU A 31 6.59 6.19 16.54
C LEU A 31 6.81 5.42 17.85
N VAL A 32 5.78 4.73 18.34
CA VAL A 32 5.81 4.02 19.63
C VAL A 32 6.26 2.56 19.50
N ALA A 33 6.14 1.95 18.32
CA ALA A 33 6.57 0.57 18.08
C ALA A 33 8.02 0.36 18.55
N ASP A 34 8.29 -0.66 19.35
CA ASP A 34 9.63 -0.95 19.90
C ASP A 34 10.21 0.14 20.84
N GLY A 35 9.40 1.14 21.22
CA GLY A 35 9.77 2.23 22.12
C GLY A 35 10.74 3.27 21.53
N PHE A 36 11.09 4.26 22.38
CA PHE A 36 12.10 5.28 22.09
C PHE A 36 13.46 4.88 22.70
N MET A 37 13.98 3.72 22.30
CA MET A 37 15.30 3.28 22.71
C MET A 37 16.27 3.33 21.55
N ARG A 38 17.51 3.74 21.85
CA ARG A 38 18.59 3.77 20.87
C ARG A 38 19.00 2.34 20.54
N ASN A 39 18.51 1.83 19.41
CA ASN A 39 18.74 0.45 18.98
C ASN A 39 19.88 0.34 17.95
N GLY A 40 20.45 1.47 17.52
CA GLY A 40 21.60 1.53 16.60
C GLY A 40 21.29 1.08 15.17
N ARG A 41 20.04 0.73 14.86
CA ARG A 41 19.53 0.36 13.52
C ARG A 41 18.43 1.33 13.12
N SER A 42 18.23 1.56 11.83
CA SER A 42 17.13 2.40 11.33
C SER A 42 15.75 1.84 11.72
N ALA A 43 14.76 2.70 11.93
CA ALA A 43 13.39 2.35 12.26
C ALA A 43 12.71 1.56 11.13
N ASN A 44 13.08 1.85 9.88
CA ASN A 44 12.65 1.06 8.71
C ASN A 44 13.04 -0.42 8.87
N ILE A 45 14.26 -0.70 9.32
CA ILE A 45 14.69 -2.08 9.56
C ILE A 45 13.82 -2.73 10.64
N MET A 46 13.54 -2.06 11.74
CA MET A 46 12.69 -2.60 12.82
C MET A 46 11.29 -2.99 12.34
N VAL A 47 10.69 -2.17 11.47
CA VAL A 47 9.33 -2.39 10.98
C VAL A 47 9.29 -3.43 9.87
N PHE A 48 10.30 -3.47 8.99
CA PHE A 48 10.23 -4.21 7.73
C PHE A 48 11.24 -5.36 7.59
N GLN A 49 12.04 -5.71 8.61
CA GLN A 49 13.06 -6.77 8.53
C GLN A 49 12.44 -8.10 8.04
N GLY A 50 11.40 -8.61 8.71
CA GLY A 50 10.78 -9.91 8.38
C GLY A 50 11.77 -11.10 8.40
N LEU A 51 11.27 -12.31 8.16
CA LEU A 51 12.12 -13.50 8.00
C LEU A 51 12.66 -13.64 6.58
N GLY A 52 13.90 -14.09 6.44
CA GLY A 52 14.50 -14.43 5.16
C GLY A 52 13.94 -15.74 4.56
N LEU A 53 14.12 -15.93 3.25
CA LEU A 53 13.63 -17.13 2.55
C LEU A 53 14.32 -18.42 3.05
N ALA A 54 15.60 -18.34 3.42
CA ALA A 54 16.35 -19.48 3.94
C ALA A 54 15.85 -19.93 5.32
N GLU A 55 15.50 -18.97 6.19
CA GLU A 55 14.98 -19.23 7.54
C GLU A 55 13.63 -19.94 7.50
N ILE A 56 12.73 -19.52 6.60
CA ILE A 56 11.45 -20.20 6.39
C ILE A 56 11.65 -21.63 5.88
N ARG A 57 12.59 -21.84 4.95
CA ARG A 57 12.93 -23.19 4.46
C ARG A 57 13.51 -24.08 5.56
N ALA A 58 14.22 -23.48 6.52
CA ALA A 58 14.72 -24.15 7.71
C ALA A 58 13.61 -24.42 8.76
N GLY A 59 12.37 -24.00 8.51
CA GLY A 59 11.22 -24.23 9.39
C GLY A 59 11.02 -23.18 10.47
N ILE A 60 11.80 -22.09 10.46
CA ILE A 60 11.61 -20.96 11.38
C ILE A 60 10.34 -20.23 10.97
N ARG A 61 9.42 -20.07 11.92
CA ARG A 61 8.15 -19.36 11.73
C ARG A 61 8.06 -18.23 12.73
N ASP A 62 8.07 -17.02 12.22
CA ASP A 62 7.83 -15.79 12.95
C ASP A 62 6.99 -14.86 12.08
N PHE A 63 6.04 -14.18 12.70
CA PHE A 63 5.09 -13.34 11.99
C PHE A 63 5.44 -11.86 12.22
N PRO A 64 5.83 -11.12 11.17
CA PRO A 64 6.27 -9.74 11.33
C PRO A 64 5.06 -8.81 11.54
N VAL A 65 4.62 -8.67 12.80
CA VAL A 65 3.41 -7.92 13.18
C VAL A 65 3.47 -6.46 12.76
N LEU A 66 4.63 -5.80 12.93
CA LEU A 66 4.80 -4.38 12.56
C LEU A 66 4.66 -4.17 11.05
N TRP A 67 5.31 -5.04 10.26
CA TRP A 67 5.20 -5.08 8.80
C TRP A 67 3.74 -5.29 8.37
N PHE A 68 3.07 -6.29 8.95
CA PHE A 68 1.68 -6.59 8.61
C PHE A 68 0.76 -5.41 8.94
N GLY A 69 0.89 -4.82 10.12
CA GLY A 69 0.11 -3.65 10.54
C GLY A 69 0.28 -2.47 9.58
N TYR A 70 1.52 -2.20 9.15
CA TYR A 70 1.82 -1.16 8.18
C TYR A 70 1.08 -1.34 6.85
N PHE A 71 1.01 -2.57 6.31
CA PHE A 71 0.31 -2.83 5.03
C PHE A 71 -1.19 -3.05 5.20
N PHE A 72 -1.65 -3.33 6.42
CA PHE A 72 -3.06 -3.56 6.72
C PHE A 72 -3.87 -2.26 6.84
N PHE A 73 -3.34 -1.21 7.46
CA PHE A 73 -4.09 0.05 7.66
C PHE A 73 -4.58 0.73 6.38
N PRO A 74 -3.79 0.79 5.28
CA PRO A 74 -4.29 1.31 3.99
C PRO A 74 -5.53 0.58 3.47
N LEU A 75 -5.65 -0.72 3.75
CA LEU A 75 -6.79 -1.51 3.31
C LEU A 75 -8.08 -1.10 4.02
N ILE A 76 -7.98 -0.84 5.33
CA ILE A 76 -9.10 -0.33 6.14
C ILE A 76 -9.44 1.11 5.74
N ILE A 77 -8.44 1.90 5.39
CA ILE A 77 -8.64 3.25 4.86
C ILE A 77 -9.47 3.20 3.57
N SER A 78 -9.20 2.26 2.66
CA SER A 78 -9.83 2.22 1.34
C SER A 78 -11.21 1.53 1.32
N LEU A 79 -11.39 0.41 2.04
CA LEU A 79 -12.62 -0.41 2.07
C LEU A 79 -13.41 -0.38 0.74
N ASN A 80 -14.69 0.02 0.79
CA ASN A 80 -15.60 0.02 -0.37
C ASN A 80 -15.77 1.40 -1.01
N ILE A 81 -14.82 2.35 -0.82
CA ILE A 81 -15.03 3.75 -1.26
C ILE A 81 -15.33 3.84 -2.74
N PHE A 82 -14.63 3.07 -3.58
CA PHE A 82 -14.78 3.18 -5.03
C PHE A 82 -16.16 2.72 -5.50
N LYS A 83 -16.74 1.73 -4.82
CA LYS A 83 -18.12 1.29 -5.03
C LYS A 83 -19.13 2.36 -4.59
N GLU A 84 -18.91 2.99 -3.43
CA GLU A 84 -19.73 4.10 -2.93
C GLU A 84 -19.62 5.35 -3.84
N LEU A 85 -18.42 5.63 -4.36
CA LEU A 85 -18.15 6.71 -5.29
C LEU A 85 -18.86 6.48 -6.64
N TRP A 86 -18.89 5.23 -7.12
CA TRP A 86 -19.64 4.86 -8.32
C TRP A 86 -21.14 5.08 -8.12
N ILE A 87 -21.73 4.50 -7.06
CA ILE A 87 -23.18 4.58 -6.78
C ILE A 87 -23.63 6.05 -6.67
N SER A 88 -22.85 6.88 -5.99
CA SER A 88 -23.19 8.31 -5.82
C SER A 88 -23.07 9.15 -7.09
N ARG A 89 -22.29 8.71 -8.09
CA ARG A 89 -21.94 9.51 -9.28
C ARG A 89 -22.48 8.96 -10.60
N VAL A 90 -22.94 7.71 -10.64
CA VAL A 90 -23.30 7.03 -11.89
C VAL A 90 -24.33 7.80 -12.71
N MET A 91 -25.34 8.39 -12.07
CA MET A 91 -26.37 9.18 -12.74
C MET A 91 -25.82 10.49 -13.33
N HIS A 92 -24.91 11.15 -12.62
CA HIS A 92 -24.27 12.38 -13.10
C HIS A 92 -23.31 12.10 -14.26
N LEU A 93 -22.56 10.99 -14.19
CA LEU A 93 -21.61 10.57 -15.23
C LEU A 93 -22.32 10.13 -16.51
N ARG A 94 -23.46 9.43 -16.40
CA ARG A 94 -24.34 9.10 -17.53
C ARG A 94 -24.85 10.38 -18.21
N GLY A 95 -25.26 11.38 -17.42
CA GLY A 95 -25.69 12.69 -17.94
C GLY A 95 -24.58 13.47 -18.68
N GLN A 96 -23.31 13.20 -18.38
CA GLN A 96 -22.15 13.82 -19.03
C GLN A 96 -21.54 13.00 -20.17
N GLN A 97 -22.12 11.84 -20.52
CA GLN A 97 -21.62 10.92 -21.56
C GLN A 97 -20.15 10.48 -21.36
N ILE A 98 -19.68 10.41 -20.11
CA ILE A 98 -18.30 9.98 -19.82
C ILE A 98 -18.22 8.47 -19.90
N LYS A 99 -17.23 7.95 -20.65
CA LYS A 99 -16.97 6.51 -20.77
C LYS A 99 -16.52 5.94 -19.40
N PRO A 100 -17.02 4.78 -18.95
CA PRO A 100 -16.61 4.18 -17.69
C PRO A 100 -15.11 3.96 -17.55
N SER A 101 -14.41 3.64 -18.64
CA SER A 101 -12.95 3.49 -18.60
C SER A 101 -12.21 4.74 -18.12
N HIS A 102 -12.71 5.94 -18.44
CA HIS A 102 -12.10 7.19 -17.98
C HIS A 102 -12.36 7.41 -16.49
N PHE A 103 -13.51 6.96 -15.98
CA PHE A 103 -13.82 6.95 -14.56
C PHE A 103 -12.89 6.00 -13.80
N SER A 104 -12.72 4.77 -14.29
CA SER A 104 -11.83 3.76 -13.69
C SER A 104 -10.38 4.26 -13.62
N TRP A 105 -9.87 4.88 -14.68
CA TRP A 105 -8.53 5.46 -14.68
C TRP A 105 -8.36 6.57 -13.65
N VAL A 106 -9.37 7.43 -13.44
CA VAL A 106 -9.28 8.43 -12.38
C VAL A 106 -9.29 7.78 -11.00
N ASN A 107 -10.06 6.71 -10.79
CA ASN A 107 -10.02 5.97 -9.53
C ASN A 107 -8.63 5.37 -9.25
N VAL A 108 -7.98 4.80 -10.26
CA VAL A 108 -6.57 4.34 -10.14
C VAL A 108 -5.67 5.49 -9.69
N ILE A 109 -5.77 6.67 -10.33
CA ILE A 109 -4.95 7.83 -9.95
C ILE A 109 -5.24 8.27 -8.52
N LEU A 110 -6.50 8.27 -8.09
CA LEU A 110 -6.88 8.61 -6.71
C LEU A 110 -6.32 7.60 -5.69
N GLN A 111 -6.31 6.30 -6.02
CA GLN A 111 -5.69 5.27 -5.17
C GLN A 111 -4.18 5.45 -5.07
N LEU A 112 -3.50 5.70 -6.18
CA LEU A 112 -2.06 5.96 -6.21
C LEU A 112 -1.70 7.20 -5.38
N LEU A 113 -2.53 8.25 -5.44
CA LEU A 113 -2.35 9.46 -4.64
C LEU A 113 -2.57 9.18 -3.15
N LEU A 114 -3.61 8.41 -2.80
CA LEU A 114 -3.83 7.98 -1.42
C LEU A 114 -2.65 7.19 -0.87
N ALA A 115 -2.15 6.22 -1.64
CA ALA A 115 -0.96 5.45 -1.28
C ALA A 115 0.26 6.36 -1.10
N ALA A 116 0.46 7.34 -1.99
CA ALA A 116 1.57 8.28 -1.90
C ALA A 116 1.53 9.10 -0.62
N VAL A 117 0.37 9.69 -0.26
CA VAL A 117 0.24 10.47 0.99
C VAL A 117 0.46 9.58 2.21
N TYR A 118 -0.10 8.36 2.21
CA TYR A 118 0.11 7.40 3.30
C TYR A 118 1.59 7.05 3.49
N VAL A 119 2.29 6.73 2.41
CA VAL A 119 3.71 6.34 2.44
C VAL A 119 4.59 7.53 2.83
N LEU A 120 4.32 8.73 2.31
CA LEU A 120 5.07 9.94 2.66
C LEU A 120 4.95 10.25 4.16
N ALA A 121 3.72 10.26 4.70
CA ALA A 121 3.49 10.55 6.11
C ALA A 121 4.10 9.47 7.03
N SER A 122 3.94 8.20 6.68
CA SER A 122 4.49 7.11 7.49
C SER A 122 6.03 7.04 7.44
N ASN A 123 6.64 7.27 6.28
CA ASN A 123 8.10 7.34 6.17
C ASN A 123 8.67 8.56 6.90
N ALA A 124 7.97 9.71 6.87
CA ALA A 124 8.35 10.88 7.67
C ALA A 124 8.34 10.59 9.17
N CYS A 125 7.40 9.77 9.67
CA CYS A 125 7.39 9.33 11.07
C CYS A 125 8.57 8.42 11.40
N LEU A 126 8.94 7.48 10.51
CA LEU A 126 10.09 6.60 10.73
C LEU A 126 11.40 7.38 10.73
N TRP A 127 11.55 8.33 9.80
CA TRP A 127 12.68 9.25 9.77
C TRP A 127 12.76 10.11 11.04
N LEU A 128 11.63 10.67 11.49
CA LEU A 128 11.56 11.41 12.74
C LEU A 128 11.96 10.54 13.93
N LYS A 129 11.53 9.28 13.98
CA LYS A 129 11.91 8.33 15.02
C LYS A 129 13.42 8.09 15.02
N ASP A 130 14.02 7.92 13.86
CA ASP A 130 15.46 7.72 13.73
C ASP A 130 16.25 8.92 14.22
N LEU A 131 15.78 10.14 13.94
CA LEU A 131 16.35 11.37 14.49
C LEU A 131 16.21 11.44 16.02
N LEU A 132 15.03 11.16 16.57
CA LEU A 132 14.77 11.24 18.01
C LEU A 132 15.57 10.21 18.81
N CYS A 133 15.75 9.01 18.27
CA CYS A 133 16.46 7.91 18.96
C CYS A 133 17.96 7.90 18.66
N GLY A 134 18.45 8.73 17.74
CA GLY A 134 19.85 8.72 17.30
C GLY A 134 20.26 7.39 16.65
N ASN A 135 19.36 6.83 15.84
CA ASN A 135 19.56 5.59 15.11
C ASN A 135 20.45 5.79 13.87
N SER A 136 20.99 4.69 13.33
CA SER A 136 21.77 4.73 12.10
C SER A 136 20.86 5.00 10.89
N PRO A 137 21.36 5.69 9.85
CA PRO A 137 20.64 5.81 8.58
C PRO A 137 20.33 4.43 7.97
N LEU A 138 19.27 4.36 7.16
CA LEU A 138 18.93 3.17 6.40
C LEU A 138 20.03 2.84 5.38
N VAL A 139 20.36 1.57 5.25
CA VAL A 139 21.28 1.04 4.23
C VAL A 139 20.58 -0.09 3.48
N LEU A 140 20.53 0.01 2.15
CA LEU A 140 19.85 -0.90 1.25
C LEU A 140 20.76 -1.25 0.08
N GLY A 141 21.52 -2.34 0.22
CA GLY A 141 22.51 -2.73 -0.78
C GLY A 141 23.51 -1.59 -1.06
N PRO A 142 23.61 -1.07 -2.31
CA PRO A 142 24.50 0.05 -2.63
C PRO A 142 23.99 1.42 -2.16
N TRP A 143 22.71 1.52 -1.77
CA TRP A 143 22.08 2.78 -1.37
C TRP A 143 22.26 3.04 0.12
N GLN A 144 22.55 4.29 0.50
CA GLN A 144 22.77 4.70 1.89
C GLN A 144 22.03 6.00 2.23
N GLY A 145 21.57 6.10 3.47
CA GLY A 145 20.91 7.31 4.00
C GLY A 145 19.67 7.69 3.21
N GLY A 146 19.53 8.98 2.89
CA GLY A 146 18.36 9.51 2.19
C GLY A 146 18.10 8.83 0.83
N ALA A 147 19.13 8.36 0.13
CA ALA A 147 18.93 7.64 -1.13
C ALA A 147 18.28 6.26 -0.90
N ALA A 148 18.68 5.55 0.17
CA ALA A 148 18.04 4.30 0.57
C ALA A 148 16.60 4.54 1.01
N GLU A 149 16.33 5.63 1.73
CA GLU A 149 14.97 6.00 2.16
C GLU A 149 14.05 6.30 0.97
N LEU A 150 14.50 7.10 0.00
CA LEU A 150 13.73 7.38 -1.21
C LEU A 150 13.45 6.11 -2.02
N HIS A 151 14.45 5.23 -2.11
CA HIS A 151 14.30 3.96 -2.80
C HIS A 151 13.29 3.04 -2.09
N TRP A 152 13.37 2.96 -0.75
CA TRP A 152 12.40 2.24 0.06
C TRP A 152 11.00 2.82 -0.08
N MET A 153 10.87 4.15 -0.08
CA MET A 153 9.61 4.87 -0.24
C MET A 153 8.94 4.52 -1.57
N LEU A 154 9.71 4.38 -2.65
CA LEU A 154 9.21 3.93 -3.96
C LEU A 154 8.65 2.50 -3.87
N ILE A 155 9.40 1.57 -3.26
CA ILE A 155 8.98 0.17 -3.10
C ILE A 155 7.72 0.07 -2.24
N ALA A 156 7.69 0.78 -1.10
CA ALA A 156 6.54 0.83 -0.21
C ALA A 156 5.31 1.42 -0.92
N TRP A 157 5.48 2.48 -1.72
CA TRP A 157 4.41 3.07 -2.52
C TRP A 157 3.85 2.10 -3.55
N LEU A 158 4.70 1.38 -4.29
CA LEU A 158 4.26 0.32 -5.21
C LEU A 158 3.54 -0.81 -4.46
N GLY A 159 4.06 -1.22 -3.30
CA GLY A 159 3.45 -2.18 -2.39
C GLY A 159 2.03 -1.81 -2.00
N VAL A 160 1.87 -0.68 -1.33
CA VAL A 160 0.57 -0.17 -0.87
C VAL A 160 -0.38 0.01 -2.06
N SER A 161 0.10 0.57 -3.18
CA SER A 161 -0.70 0.74 -4.39
C SER A 161 -1.21 -0.59 -4.94
N SER A 162 -0.35 -1.61 -5.03
CA SER A 162 -0.73 -2.93 -5.53
C SER A 162 -1.79 -3.58 -4.65
N LEU A 163 -1.67 -3.50 -3.33
CA LEU A 163 -2.64 -4.06 -2.38
C LEU A 163 -3.99 -3.36 -2.46
N LEU A 164 -4.00 -2.02 -2.62
CA LEU A 164 -5.21 -1.24 -2.82
C LEU A 164 -5.91 -1.57 -4.14
N LEU A 165 -5.15 -1.78 -5.22
CA LEU A 165 -5.69 -2.17 -6.52
C LEU A 165 -6.27 -3.60 -6.49
N ILE A 166 -5.60 -4.53 -5.80
CA ILE A 166 -6.12 -5.89 -5.56
C ILE A 166 -7.44 -5.80 -4.79
N GLN A 167 -7.46 -5.04 -3.70
CA GLN A 167 -8.67 -4.84 -2.91
C GLN A 167 -9.82 -4.29 -3.76
N ALA A 168 -9.55 -3.25 -4.55
CA ALA A 168 -10.55 -2.62 -5.40
C ALA A 168 -11.03 -3.55 -6.52
N SER A 169 -10.15 -4.36 -7.10
CA SER A 169 -10.53 -5.33 -8.14
C SER A 169 -11.38 -6.47 -7.57
N CYS A 170 -11.04 -6.97 -6.38
CA CYS A 170 -11.76 -8.06 -5.74
C CYS A 170 -13.09 -7.62 -5.10
N SER A 171 -13.21 -6.35 -4.68
CA SER A 171 -14.45 -5.82 -4.09
C SER A 171 -15.59 -5.69 -5.10
N GLU A 172 -15.26 -5.56 -6.39
CA GLU A 172 -16.25 -5.61 -7.49
C GLU A 172 -16.93 -6.98 -7.57
N LEU A 173 -16.21 -8.06 -7.31
CA LEU A 173 -16.78 -9.42 -7.27
C LEU A 173 -17.64 -9.61 -6.02
N THR A 174 -17.04 -9.41 -4.84
CA THR A 174 -17.78 -9.34 -3.57
C THR A 174 -17.06 -8.42 -2.58
N PRO A 175 -17.77 -7.59 -1.80
CA PRO A 175 -17.15 -6.67 -0.85
C PRO A 175 -16.22 -7.36 0.16
N ALA A 176 -16.55 -8.58 0.59
CA ALA A 176 -15.74 -9.36 1.53
C ALA A 176 -14.39 -9.80 0.92
N LEU A 177 -14.38 -10.23 -0.34
CA LEU A 177 -13.15 -10.64 -1.02
C LEU A 177 -12.15 -9.48 -1.18
N GLY A 178 -12.64 -8.24 -1.31
CA GLY A 178 -11.80 -7.05 -1.35
C GLY A 178 -10.86 -6.93 -0.15
N LEU A 179 -11.32 -7.28 1.05
CA LEU A 179 -10.48 -7.24 2.24
C LEU A 179 -9.68 -8.53 2.45
N ILE A 180 -10.32 -9.69 2.21
CA ILE A 180 -9.72 -11.00 2.49
C ILE A 180 -8.50 -11.26 1.59
N MET A 181 -8.58 -10.94 0.29
CA MET A 181 -7.54 -11.27 -0.68
C MET A 181 -6.18 -10.61 -0.37
N PRO A 182 -6.09 -9.29 -0.15
CA PRO A 182 -4.83 -8.66 0.25
C PRO A 182 -4.27 -9.21 1.57
N ILE A 183 -5.13 -9.51 2.57
CA ILE A 183 -4.70 -10.08 3.85
C ILE A 183 -4.08 -11.46 3.65
N VAL A 184 -4.74 -12.34 2.89
CA VAL A 184 -4.23 -13.68 2.59
C VAL A 184 -2.90 -13.59 1.83
N LEU A 185 -2.75 -12.62 0.91
CA LEU A 185 -1.49 -12.39 0.23
C LEU A 185 -0.40 -11.92 1.19
N LEU A 186 -0.67 -10.99 2.10
CA LEU A 186 0.32 -10.54 3.11
C LEU A 186 0.73 -11.68 4.05
N VAL A 187 -0.23 -12.45 4.57
CA VAL A 187 0.03 -13.59 5.47
C VAL A 187 0.81 -14.67 4.74
N SER A 188 0.37 -15.08 3.54
CA SER A 188 1.07 -16.08 2.75
C SER A 188 2.48 -15.62 2.36
N THR A 189 2.67 -14.34 2.05
CA THR A 189 4.00 -13.75 1.83
C THR A 189 4.87 -13.97 3.06
N SER A 190 4.40 -13.61 4.25
CA SER A 190 5.21 -13.74 5.47
C SER A 190 5.63 -15.19 5.78
N LEU A 191 4.77 -16.18 5.47
CA LEU A 191 4.95 -17.57 5.90
C LEU A 191 5.50 -18.51 4.83
N THR A 192 5.56 -18.10 3.56
CA THR A 192 6.00 -18.97 2.46
C THR A 192 7.35 -18.54 1.88
N ALA A 193 8.17 -19.52 1.52
CA ALA A 193 9.47 -19.30 0.88
C ALA A 193 9.38 -19.24 -0.66
N TRP A 194 8.29 -18.68 -1.19
CA TRP A 194 8.10 -18.54 -2.63
C TRP A 194 8.87 -17.33 -3.16
N SER A 195 9.98 -17.56 -3.86
CA SER A 195 10.84 -16.50 -4.40
C SER A 195 10.17 -15.65 -5.49
N GLY A 196 9.20 -16.22 -6.22
CA GLY A 196 8.48 -15.53 -7.28
C GLY A 196 7.36 -14.58 -6.79
N ASN A 197 7.18 -14.44 -5.48
CA ASN A 197 6.18 -13.54 -4.93
C ASN A 197 6.64 -12.07 -5.02
N PRO A 198 5.92 -11.18 -5.73
CA PRO A 198 6.29 -9.77 -5.84
C PRO A 198 6.33 -9.07 -4.48
N LEU A 199 5.43 -9.43 -3.56
CA LEU A 199 5.34 -8.82 -2.23
C LEU A 199 6.56 -9.13 -1.34
N ASN A 200 7.45 -10.05 -1.73
CA ASN A 200 8.74 -10.24 -1.04
C ASN A 200 9.56 -8.95 -1.00
N ALA A 201 9.44 -8.09 -2.02
CA ALA A 201 10.12 -6.79 -2.07
C ALA A 201 9.76 -5.88 -0.87
N LEU A 202 8.62 -6.13 -0.22
CA LEU A 202 8.14 -5.38 0.94
C LEU A 202 8.81 -5.82 2.25
N MET A 203 9.62 -6.88 2.23
CA MET A 203 10.43 -7.30 3.38
C MET A 203 11.90 -7.07 3.09
N LEU A 204 12.59 -6.33 3.96
CA LEU A 204 13.99 -5.97 3.77
C LEU A 204 14.91 -7.20 3.73
N SER A 205 14.61 -8.24 4.52
CA SER A 205 15.35 -9.52 4.51
C SER A 205 15.23 -10.30 3.21
N ARG A 206 14.26 -9.97 2.35
CA ARG A 206 14.00 -10.66 1.07
C ARG A 206 14.20 -9.75 -0.13
N TRP A 207 14.67 -8.52 0.11
CA TRP A 207 14.94 -7.59 -0.96
C TRP A 207 16.06 -8.12 -1.86
N THR A 208 15.82 -8.08 -3.17
CA THR A 208 16.77 -8.48 -4.21
C THR A 208 16.87 -7.36 -5.24
N SER A 209 18.06 -7.19 -5.82
CA SER A 209 18.23 -6.27 -6.95
C SER A 209 17.24 -6.58 -8.08
N GLY A 210 16.53 -5.56 -8.57
CA GLY A 210 15.48 -5.71 -9.59
C GLY A 210 14.08 -5.98 -9.04
N ALA A 211 13.92 -6.08 -7.71
CA ALA A 211 12.61 -6.20 -7.07
C ALA A 211 11.70 -4.99 -7.37
N GLU A 212 12.26 -3.80 -7.56
CA GLU A 212 11.46 -2.61 -7.91
C GLU A 212 10.75 -2.76 -9.26
N LEU A 213 11.48 -3.26 -10.28
CA LEU A 213 10.90 -3.47 -11.62
C LEU A 213 9.80 -4.52 -11.56
N PHE A 214 10.03 -5.61 -10.81
CA PHE A 214 9.05 -6.67 -10.66
C PHE A 214 7.78 -6.16 -9.94
N MET A 215 7.94 -5.37 -8.87
CA MET A 215 6.82 -4.72 -8.18
C MET A 215 6.10 -3.69 -9.05
N PHE A 216 6.82 -2.96 -9.88
CA PHE A 216 6.24 -1.99 -10.82
C PHE A 216 5.36 -2.70 -11.86
N VAL A 217 5.88 -3.75 -12.50
CA VAL A 217 5.12 -4.57 -13.46
C VAL A 217 3.90 -5.20 -12.79
N TRP A 218 4.06 -5.74 -11.58
CA TRP A 218 2.95 -6.29 -10.80
C TRP A 218 1.85 -5.25 -10.54
N THR A 219 2.23 -4.05 -10.10
CA THR A 219 1.28 -2.95 -9.84
C THR A 219 0.57 -2.52 -11.13
N LEU A 220 1.29 -2.47 -12.25
CA LEU A 220 0.73 -2.14 -13.56
C LEU A 220 -0.27 -3.19 -14.05
N ILE A 221 0.00 -4.48 -13.84
CA ILE A 221 -0.94 -5.57 -14.15
C ILE A 221 -2.23 -5.37 -13.36
N TRP A 222 -2.16 -5.09 -12.06
CA TRP A 222 -3.34 -4.86 -11.24
C TRP A 222 -4.11 -3.58 -11.59
N ALA A 223 -3.41 -2.52 -11.98
CA ALA A 223 -4.06 -1.31 -12.50
C ALA A 223 -4.87 -1.60 -13.77
N LEU A 224 -4.30 -2.36 -14.71
CA LEU A 224 -5.00 -2.77 -15.94
C LEU A 224 -6.16 -3.70 -15.64
N LEU A 225 -5.99 -4.69 -14.75
CA LEU A 225 -7.06 -5.59 -14.34
C LEU A 225 -8.23 -4.83 -13.70
N TYR A 226 -7.95 -3.88 -12.80
CA TYR A 226 -8.97 -3.04 -12.19
C TYR A 226 -9.79 -2.30 -13.26
N VAL A 227 -9.12 -1.64 -14.21
CA VAL A 227 -9.80 -0.92 -15.31
C VAL A 227 -10.64 -1.87 -16.17
N LEU A 228 -10.14 -3.08 -16.46
CA LEU A 228 -10.88 -4.08 -17.23
C LEU A 228 -12.13 -4.61 -16.51
N VAL A 229 -12.06 -4.80 -15.19
CA VAL A 229 -13.18 -5.27 -14.39
C VAL A 229 -14.23 -4.18 -14.21
N ASP A 230 -13.81 -2.98 -13.80
CA ASP A 230 -14.70 -1.84 -13.54
C ASP A 230 -15.41 -1.36 -14.82
N SER A 231 -14.69 -1.32 -15.95
CA SER A 231 -15.28 -0.90 -17.24
C SER A 231 -16.35 -1.84 -17.79
N LYS A 232 -16.35 -3.13 -17.40
CA LYS A 232 -17.38 -4.10 -17.80
C LYS A 232 -18.67 -3.96 -16.99
N HIS A 233 -18.59 -3.52 -15.74
CA HIS A 233 -19.75 -3.32 -14.88
C HIS A 233 -20.37 -1.91 -15.01
N GLY A 234 -19.70 -0.99 -15.73
CA GLY A 234 -20.08 0.43 -15.79
C GLY A 234 -21.38 0.80 -16.52
N TRP A 235 -22.12 -0.14 -17.13
CA TRP A 235 -23.32 0.17 -17.93
C TRP A 235 -24.58 -0.64 -17.59
N VAL A 236 -24.52 -1.54 -16.61
CA VAL A 236 -25.73 -2.22 -16.11
C VAL A 236 -26.37 -1.31 -15.07
#